data_AF-A0A9J7JEC1-F1
#
_entry.id   AF-A0A9J7JEC1-F1
#
_cell.length_a   1.000
_cell.length_b   1.000
_cell.length_c   1.000
_cell.angle_alpha   90.00
_cell.angle_beta   90.00
_cell.angle_gamma   90.00
#
_symmetry.space_group_name_H-M   'P 1'
#
loop_
_entity.id
_entity.type
_entity.pdbx_description
1 polymer ?
#
loop_
_entity_poly.entity_id
_entity_poly.type
_entity_poly.pdbx_seq_one_letter_code
_entity_poly.pdbx_strand_id
1 'polypeptide(L)'
;MRLSSIQLRISGTILLLLLMWENVACVPRCVMKDGGCQKVLSWMFNMTSTTAETISRISSDTLNEFDAQYDPGQKFLNRPTMICHTASRSIPNSKRKAERMKSVDLLNVTIRILAAWKNLLYHVKNNMADLDGTPYATTVKVEFLDGQIKRLTKHLQGIKTILSQVHPELKENENYPAWSGEPYVQQSRRGIQLFGLHSLFFCLHSDAQKVSDFVSILRHQIVPNK
;
A
#
# COMPACT_ATOMS: atom_id res chain seq x y z
N MET A 1 56.63 -23.15 21.16
CA MET A 1 55.63 -23.45 20.11
C MET A 1 55.62 -22.28 19.14
N ARG A 2 56.06 -22.49 17.89
CA ARG A 2 56.00 -21.47 16.82
C ARG A 2 54.64 -21.58 16.13
N LEU A 3 53.85 -20.51 16.12
CA LEU A 3 52.65 -20.40 15.29
C LEU A 3 53.09 -20.11 13.85
N SER A 4 52.89 -21.07 12.96
CA SER A 4 53.05 -20.87 11.52
C SER A 4 51.80 -20.18 10.97
N SER A 5 51.95 -18.97 10.46
CA SER A 5 50.92 -18.27 9.69
C SER A 5 50.69 -19.01 8.37
N ILE A 6 49.52 -19.67 8.23
CA ILE A 6 49.07 -20.23 6.96
C ILE A 6 48.59 -19.05 6.11
N GLN A 7 49.41 -18.67 5.14
CA GLN A 7 49.06 -17.66 4.14
C GLN A 7 48.10 -18.31 3.13
N LEU A 8 46.80 -18.08 3.27
CA LEU A 8 45.81 -18.53 2.28
C LEU A 8 46.04 -17.76 0.97
N ARG A 9 46.71 -18.40 0.00
CA ARG A 9 46.75 -17.90 -1.39
C ARG A 9 45.40 -18.19 -2.04
N ILE A 10 44.48 -17.23 -1.93
CA ILE A 10 43.24 -17.26 -2.70
C ILE A 10 43.63 -17.01 -4.17
N SER A 11 43.52 -18.04 -5.00
CA SER A 11 43.78 -17.93 -6.44
C SER A 11 42.87 -16.85 -7.05
N GLY A 12 43.39 -16.02 -7.97
CA GLY A 12 42.61 -14.96 -8.62
C GLY A 12 41.35 -15.47 -9.33
N THR A 13 41.33 -16.75 -9.72
CA THR A 13 40.14 -17.44 -10.23
C THR A 13 39.04 -17.64 -9.19
N ILE A 14 39.39 -17.85 -7.92
CA ILE A 14 38.42 -17.98 -6.81
C ILE A 14 37.84 -16.61 -6.45
N LEU A 15 38.66 -15.55 -6.51
CA LEU A 15 38.20 -14.17 -6.30
C LEU A 15 37.23 -13.72 -7.41
N LEU A 16 37.50 -14.10 -8.67
CA LEU A 16 36.60 -13.87 -9.81
C LEU A 16 35.28 -14.64 -9.68
N LEU A 17 35.31 -15.89 -9.19
CA LEU A 17 34.09 -16.67 -8.93
C LEU A 17 33.22 -16.09 -7.80
N LEU A 18 33.84 -15.53 -6.76
CA LEU A 18 33.14 -14.85 -5.66
C LEU A 18 32.52 -13.51 -6.11
N LEU A 19 33.25 -12.73 -6.91
CA LEU A 19 32.75 -11.46 -7.48
C LEU A 19 31.57 -11.66 -8.45
N MET A 20 31.51 -12.80 -9.14
CA MET A 20 30.40 -13.15 -10.04
C MET A 20 29.13 -13.56 -9.28
N TRP A 21 29.22 -13.90 -7.99
CA TRP A 21 28.06 -14.29 -7.18
C TRP A 21 27.36 -13.08 -6.54
N GLU A 22 28.06 -11.97 -6.29
CA GLU A 22 27.50 -10.86 -5.51
C GLU A 22 26.69 -9.83 -6.31
N ASN A 23 26.71 -9.80 -7.65
CA ASN A 23 26.06 -8.69 -8.39
C ASN A 23 25.25 -9.06 -9.64
N VAL A 24 24.73 -10.28 -9.74
CA VAL A 24 23.65 -10.56 -10.71
C VAL A 24 22.47 -11.21 -9.99
N ALA A 25 21.80 -10.41 -9.16
CA ALA A 25 20.36 -10.57 -9.08
C ALA A 25 19.85 -10.35 -10.52
N CYS A 26 19.59 -11.45 -11.22
CA CYS A 26 18.99 -11.42 -12.54
C CYS A 26 17.59 -10.85 -12.33
N VAL A 27 17.46 -9.51 -12.36
CA VAL A 27 16.17 -8.87 -12.58
C VAL A 27 15.71 -9.47 -13.89
N PRO A 28 14.64 -10.29 -13.91
CA PRO A 28 14.23 -10.96 -15.13
C PRO A 28 14.01 -9.86 -16.16
N ARG A 29 14.84 -9.82 -17.22
CA ARG A 29 14.56 -8.95 -18.35
C ARG A 29 13.25 -9.45 -18.89
N CYS A 30 12.23 -8.63 -18.77
CA CYS A 30 10.92 -8.96 -19.24
C CYS A 30 10.94 -8.88 -20.77
N VAL A 31 11.35 -9.97 -21.41
CA VAL A 31 11.23 -10.11 -22.86
C VAL A 31 9.79 -10.56 -23.09
N MET A 32 8.98 -9.73 -23.75
CA MET A 32 7.60 -10.07 -24.15
C MET A 32 7.53 -11.24 -25.18
N LYS A 33 8.65 -11.94 -25.44
CA LYS A 33 8.69 -13.18 -26.20
C LYS A 33 8.07 -14.31 -25.38
N ASP A 34 7.26 -15.14 -26.06
CA ASP A 34 6.70 -16.39 -25.54
C ASP A 34 5.80 -16.28 -24.29
N GLY A 35 5.31 -15.07 -23.96
CA GLY A 35 4.34 -14.86 -22.89
C GLY A 35 4.88 -15.02 -21.46
N GLY A 36 6.20 -15.04 -21.26
CA GLY A 36 6.84 -15.17 -19.95
C GLY A 36 6.45 -14.05 -18.97
N CYS A 37 6.52 -12.80 -19.42
CA CYS A 37 6.09 -11.61 -18.65
C CYS A 37 4.62 -11.66 -18.25
N GLN A 38 3.76 -12.20 -19.11
CA GLN A 38 2.33 -12.27 -18.87
C GLN A 38 2.01 -13.19 -17.68
N LYS A 39 2.70 -14.33 -17.56
CA LYS A 39 2.54 -15.23 -16.41
C LYS A 39 3.00 -14.58 -15.11
N VAL A 40 4.14 -13.88 -15.13
CA VAL A 40 4.66 -13.15 -13.96
C VAL A 40 3.70 -12.04 -13.55
N LEU A 41 3.27 -11.20 -14.48
CA LEU A 41 2.31 -10.12 -14.21
C LEU A 41 0.98 -10.67 -13.70
N SER A 42 0.46 -11.76 -14.27
CA SER A 42 -0.76 -12.41 -13.80
C SER A 42 -0.62 -12.88 -12.34
N TRP A 43 0.48 -13.56 -12.00
CA TRP A 43 0.75 -13.97 -10.62
C TRP A 43 0.85 -12.77 -9.67
N MET A 44 1.58 -11.71 -10.07
CA MET A 44 1.70 -10.49 -9.27
C MET A 44 0.35 -9.80 -9.06
N PHE A 45 -0.49 -9.71 -10.10
CA PHE A 45 -1.82 -9.14 -9.99
C PHE A 45 -2.75 -9.98 -9.11
N ASN A 46 -2.63 -11.31 -9.12
CA ASN A 46 -3.40 -12.14 -8.18
C ASN A 46 -3.00 -11.83 -6.73
N MET A 47 -1.70 -11.78 -6.43
CA MET A 47 -1.22 -11.41 -5.08
C MET A 47 -1.61 -9.97 -4.69
N THR A 48 -1.57 -9.05 -5.65
CA THR A 48 -1.97 -7.65 -5.48
C THR A 48 -3.46 -7.55 -5.17
N SER A 49 -4.31 -8.25 -5.93
CA SER A 49 -5.77 -8.26 -5.76
C SER A 49 -6.17 -8.82 -4.41
N THR A 50 -5.65 -9.99 -4.02
CA THR A 50 -5.92 -10.58 -2.69
C THR A 50 -5.50 -9.66 -1.55
N THR A 51 -4.35 -8.97 -1.71
CA THR A 51 -3.87 -8.01 -0.70
C THR A 51 -4.80 -6.80 -0.61
N ALA A 52 -5.24 -6.24 -1.73
CA ALA A 52 -6.17 -5.11 -1.79
C ALA A 52 -7.55 -5.44 -1.19
N GLU A 53 -8.12 -6.59 -1.57
CA GLU A 53 -9.40 -7.08 -1.04
C GLU A 53 -9.33 -7.29 0.48
N THR A 54 -8.21 -7.84 0.98
CA THR A 54 -7.97 -8.02 2.41
C THR A 54 -7.95 -6.69 3.15
N ILE A 55 -7.26 -5.67 2.62
CA ILE A 55 -7.23 -4.33 3.21
C ILE A 55 -8.63 -3.71 3.22
N SER A 56 -9.38 -3.82 2.11
CA SER A 56 -10.75 -3.31 2.01
C SER A 56 -11.68 -3.96 3.03
N ARG A 57 -11.60 -5.29 3.20
CA ARG A 57 -12.41 -6.02 4.18
C ARG A 57 -12.03 -5.64 5.61
N ILE A 58 -10.76 -5.72 5.98
CA ILE A 58 -10.32 -5.44 7.36
C ILE A 58 -10.54 -3.98 7.74
N SER A 59 -10.39 -3.03 6.81
CA SER A 59 -10.73 -1.62 7.09
C SER A 59 -12.22 -1.42 7.33
N SER A 60 -13.09 -2.13 6.59
CA SER A 60 -14.54 -2.14 6.86
C SER A 60 -14.85 -2.70 8.24
N ASP A 61 -14.25 -3.85 8.58
CA ASP A 61 -14.45 -4.52 9.88
C ASP A 61 -13.99 -3.59 11.02
N THR A 62 -12.85 -2.91 10.83
CA THR A 62 -12.28 -1.99 11.83
C THR A 62 -13.18 -0.77 12.06
N LEU A 63 -13.73 -0.18 10.98
CA LEU A 63 -14.68 0.94 11.08
C LEU A 63 -15.96 0.51 11.81
N ASN A 64 -16.56 -0.61 11.39
CA ASN A 64 -17.81 -1.10 11.95
C ASN A 64 -17.69 -1.42 13.45
N GLU A 65 -16.60 -2.06 13.86
CA GLU A 65 -16.34 -2.36 15.27
C GLU A 65 -16.08 -1.10 16.09
N PHE A 66 -15.33 -0.14 15.54
CA PHE A 66 -15.10 1.14 16.19
C PHE A 66 -16.42 1.90 16.42
N ASP A 67 -17.27 1.98 15.39
CA ASP A 67 -18.56 2.66 15.48
C ASP A 67 -19.52 1.94 16.44
N ALA A 68 -19.57 0.61 16.42
CA ALA A 68 -20.37 -0.17 17.37
C ALA A 68 -19.96 0.08 18.82
N GLN A 69 -18.66 0.27 19.08
CA GLN A 69 -18.13 0.49 20.42
C GLN A 69 -18.29 1.94 20.90
N TYR A 70 -18.02 2.92 20.03
CA TYR A 70 -17.89 4.32 20.43
C TYR A 70 -19.01 5.23 19.97
N ASP A 71 -19.87 4.78 19.06
CA ASP A 71 -21.04 5.50 18.57
C ASP A 71 -22.23 4.58 18.23
N PRO A 72 -22.73 3.79 19.20
CA PRO A 72 -23.86 2.89 18.98
C PRO A 72 -25.15 3.61 18.55
N GLY A 73 -25.25 4.92 18.82
CA GLY A 73 -26.36 5.78 18.38
C GLY A 73 -26.18 6.41 17.00
N GLN A 74 -25.10 6.07 16.28
CA GLN A 74 -24.78 6.58 14.92
C GLN A 74 -24.79 8.11 14.81
N LYS A 75 -24.37 8.80 15.88
CA LYS A 75 -24.31 10.26 15.94
C LYS A 75 -23.23 10.83 15.02
N PHE A 76 -22.20 10.06 14.67
CA PHE A 76 -21.16 10.45 13.72
C PHE A 76 -21.70 10.54 12.29
N LEU A 77 -22.66 9.70 11.91
CA LEU A 77 -23.31 9.75 10.59
C LEU A 77 -24.13 11.04 10.38
N ASN A 78 -24.61 11.64 11.47
CA ASN A 78 -25.35 12.90 11.44
C ASN A 78 -24.43 14.13 11.38
N ARG A 79 -23.11 13.95 11.48
CA ARG A 79 -22.13 15.04 11.33
C ARG A 79 -21.69 15.14 9.87
N PRO A 80 -21.32 16.33 9.39
CA PRO A 80 -20.71 16.48 8.07
C PRO A 80 -19.50 15.55 7.94
N THR A 81 -19.53 14.64 6.98
CA THR A 81 -18.42 13.71 6.73
C THR A 81 -17.16 14.52 6.45
N MET A 82 -16.08 14.22 7.16
CA MET A 82 -14.80 14.87 6.91
C MET A 82 -14.31 14.51 5.50
N ILE A 83 -13.86 15.51 4.76
CA ILE A 83 -13.21 15.31 3.47
C ILE A 83 -11.89 14.56 3.71
N CYS A 84 -11.73 13.39 3.09
CA CYS A 84 -10.51 12.60 3.20
C CYS A 84 -9.31 13.38 2.66
N HIS A 85 -8.12 13.21 3.27
CA HIS A 85 -6.88 13.87 2.83
C HIS A 85 -6.44 13.46 1.42
N THR A 86 -6.99 12.35 0.91
CA THR A 86 -6.82 11.85 -0.46
C THR A 86 -7.87 12.40 -1.44
N ALA A 87 -8.78 13.29 -1.00
CA ALA A 87 -9.76 13.92 -1.88
C ALA A 87 -9.08 14.97 -2.78
N SER A 88 -8.43 14.48 -3.84
CA SER A 88 -7.85 15.29 -4.91
C SER A 88 -8.67 15.11 -6.20
N ARG A 89 -8.77 16.18 -7.00
CA ARG A 89 -9.34 16.10 -8.36
C ARG A 89 -8.60 15.09 -9.25
N SER A 90 -7.33 14.79 -8.97
CA SER A 90 -6.54 13.81 -9.72
C SER A 90 -6.86 12.36 -9.38
N ILE A 91 -7.63 12.08 -8.32
CA ILE A 91 -8.04 10.73 -7.94
C ILE A 91 -9.46 10.50 -8.47
N PRO A 92 -9.69 9.47 -9.32
CA PRO A 92 -11.00 9.24 -9.89
C PRO A 92 -11.97 8.82 -8.79
N ASN A 93 -13.07 9.55 -8.67
CA ASN A 93 -14.10 9.31 -7.66
C ASN A 93 -15.18 8.30 -8.09
N SER A 94 -14.99 7.61 -9.21
CA SER A 94 -15.91 6.58 -9.69
C SER A 94 -15.17 5.53 -10.51
N LYS A 95 -15.66 4.29 -10.45
CA LYS A 95 -15.18 3.17 -11.26
C LYS A 95 -15.14 3.50 -12.75
N ARG A 96 -16.20 4.12 -13.29
CA ARG A 96 -16.27 4.55 -14.70
C ARG A 96 -15.17 5.53 -15.10
N LYS A 97 -14.77 6.45 -14.21
CA LYS A 97 -13.66 7.37 -14.48
C LYS A 97 -12.33 6.61 -14.46
N ALA A 98 -12.15 5.70 -13.51
CA ALA A 98 -10.94 4.87 -13.42
C ALA A 98 -10.77 3.95 -14.65
N GLU A 99 -11.85 3.33 -15.15
CA GLU A 99 -11.82 2.48 -16.35
C GLU A 99 -11.37 3.22 -17.62
N ARG A 100 -11.58 4.54 -17.67
CA ARG A 100 -11.18 5.40 -18.80
C ARG A 100 -9.75 5.93 -18.68
N MET A 101 -9.10 5.78 -17.52
CA MET A 101 -7.72 6.19 -17.35
C MET A 101 -6.79 5.23 -18.08
N LYS A 102 -5.66 5.75 -18.56
CA LYS A 102 -4.56 4.89 -19.00
C LYS A 102 -4.07 4.07 -17.82
N SER A 103 -3.69 2.82 -18.07
CA SER A 103 -3.22 1.89 -17.04
C SER A 103 -2.05 2.45 -16.22
N VAL A 104 -1.15 3.17 -16.88
CA VAL A 104 -0.01 3.87 -16.24
C VAL A 104 -0.49 4.93 -15.24
N ASP A 105 -1.39 5.81 -15.65
CA ASP A 105 -1.90 6.89 -14.80
C ASP A 105 -2.67 6.31 -13.61
N LEU A 106 -3.47 5.27 -13.85
CA LEU A 106 -4.23 4.59 -12.80
C LEU A 106 -3.31 3.87 -11.82
N LEU A 107 -2.23 3.25 -12.29
CA LEU A 107 -1.21 2.61 -11.43
C LEU A 107 -0.52 3.65 -10.54
N ASN A 108 -0.09 4.78 -11.11
CA ASN A 108 0.50 5.88 -10.34
C ASN A 108 -0.47 6.41 -9.29
N VAL A 109 -1.72 6.71 -9.67
CA VAL A 109 -2.76 7.16 -8.73
C VAL A 109 -3.03 6.15 -7.62
N THR A 110 -3.02 4.85 -7.92
CA THR A 110 -3.20 3.80 -6.90
C THR A 110 -2.05 3.81 -5.89
N ILE A 111 -0.81 3.94 -6.36
CA ILE A 111 0.39 4.07 -5.49
C ILE A 111 0.31 5.35 -4.65
N ARG A 112 -0.19 6.46 -5.20
CA ARG A 112 -0.38 7.74 -4.49
C ARG A 112 -1.30 7.61 -3.30
N ILE A 113 -2.45 6.97 -3.49
CA ILE A 113 -3.42 6.76 -2.43
C ILE A 113 -2.75 5.98 -1.28
N LEU A 114 -2.07 4.88 -1.59
CA LEU A 114 -1.39 4.05 -0.58
C LEU A 114 -0.26 4.79 0.14
N ALA A 115 0.52 5.61 -0.58
CA ALA A 115 1.57 6.43 0.02
C ALA A 115 1.03 7.43 1.03
N ALA A 116 -0.16 8.00 0.78
CA ALA A 116 -0.85 8.87 1.73
C ALA A 116 -1.22 8.13 3.03
N TRP A 117 -1.32 6.81 3.03
CA TRP A 117 -1.63 5.99 4.22
C TRP A 117 -0.39 5.39 4.91
N LYS A 118 0.84 5.73 4.47
CA LYS A 118 2.10 5.17 4.98
C LYS A 118 2.29 5.27 6.50
N ASN A 119 1.71 6.29 7.13
CA ASN A 119 1.85 6.58 8.56
C ASN A 119 0.58 6.27 9.37
N LEU A 120 -0.32 5.41 8.85
CA LEU A 120 -1.59 5.06 9.49
C LEU A 120 -1.42 4.68 10.96
N LEU A 121 -0.51 3.76 11.26
CA LEU A 121 -0.32 3.26 12.63
C LEU A 121 0.09 4.36 13.61
N TYR A 122 0.98 5.27 13.19
CA TYR A 122 1.42 6.40 14.00
C TYR A 122 0.24 7.31 14.35
N HIS A 123 -0.57 7.66 13.34
CA HIS A 123 -1.72 8.55 13.52
C HIS A 123 -2.80 7.95 14.42
N VAL A 124 -3.06 6.65 14.29
CA VAL A 124 -4.02 5.96 15.17
C VAL A 124 -3.52 5.88 16.60
N LYS A 125 -2.26 5.47 16.83
CA LYS A 125 -1.69 5.36 18.18
C LYS A 125 -1.72 6.69 18.93
N ASN A 126 -1.34 7.78 18.27
CA ASN A 126 -1.38 9.11 18.88
C ASN A 126 -2.79 9.57 19.20
N ASN A 127 -3.77 9.26 18.34
CA ASN A 127 -5.16 9.62 18.57
C ASN A 127 -5.87 8.70 19.58
N MET A 128 -5.31 7.54 19.92
CA MET A 128 -5.88 6.63 20.92
C MET A 128 -5.18 6.68 22.27
N ALA A 129 -4.05 7.38 22.39
CA ALA A 129 -3.21 7.39 23.60
C ALA A 129 -3.95 7.82 24.88
N ASP A 130 -4.88 8.78 24.75
CA ASP A 130 -5.64 9.34 25.88
C ASP A 130 -7.05 8.73 26.03
N LEU A 131 -7.41 7.74 25.20
CA LEU A 131 -8.67 7.03 25.32
C LEU A 131 -8.51 5.88 26.33
N ASP A 132 -9.23 5.96 27.45
CA ASP A 132 -9.31 4.88 28.44
C ASP A 132 -9.63 3.55 27.73
N GLY A 133 -8.70 2.59 27.82
CA GLY A 133 -8.82 1.31 27.15
C GLY A 133 -8.83 1.44 25.64
N THR A 134 -7.68 1.80 25.04
CA THR A 134 -7.41 1.48 23.63
C THR A 134 -7.78 0.02 23.41
N PRO A 135 -8.77 -0.32 22.57
CA PRO A 135 -9.11 -1.72 22.37
C PRO A 135 -7.89 -2.35 21.71
N TYR A 136 -7.23 -3.24 22.45
CA TYR A 136 -6.09 -4.00 21.96
C TYR A 136 -6.41 -4.61 20.58
N ALA A 137 -7.66 -5.04 20.38
CA ALA A 137 -8.20 -5.52 19.12
C ALA A 137 -8.09 -4.50 17.96
N THR A 138 -8.47 -3.24 18.15
CA THR A 138 -8.38 -2.21 17.11
C THR A 138 -6.92 -1.91 16.76
N THR A 139 -6.04 -1.82 17.75
CA THR A 139 -4.61 -1.57 17.52
C THR A 139 -3.98 -2.70 16.71
N VAL A 140 -4.25 -3.96 17.05
CA VAL A 140 -3.73 -5.12 16.31
C VAL A 140 -4.21 -5.12 14.86
N LYS A 141 -5.48 -4.80 14.61
CA LYS A 141 -6.01 -4.69 13.23
C LYS A 141 -5.35 -3.56 12.44
N VAL A 142 -5.10 -2.42 13.08
CA VAL A 142 -4.42 -1.28 12.45
C VAL A 142 -2.95 -1.60 12.15
N GLU A 143 -2.25 -2.30 13.04
CA GLU A 143 -0.89 -2.79 12.79
C GLU A 143 -0.84 -3.75 11.59
N PHE A 144 -1.80 -4.66 11.50
CA PHE A 144 -1.95 -5.55 10.35
C PHE A 144 -2.23 -4.76 9.06
N LEU A 145 -3.17 -3.81 9.08
CA LEU A 145 -3.50 -2.95 7.94
C LEU A 145 -2.28 -2.16 7.46
N ASP A 146 -1.52 -1.54 8.36
CA ASP A 146 -0.30 -0.79 8.06
C ASP A 146 0.74 -1.68 7.33
N GLY A 147 0.94 -2.91 7.82
CA GLY A 147 1.81 -3.90 7.17
C GLY A 147 1.31 -4.29 5.77
N GLN A 148 0.01 -4.50 5.62
CA GLN A 148 -0.61 -4.87 4.34
C GLN A 148 -0.57 -3.72 3.32
N ILE A 149 -0.76 -2.47 3.74
CA ILE A 149 -0.64 -1.28 2.86
C ILE A 149 0.80 -1.16 2.33
N LYS A 150 1.81 -1.32 3.20
CA LYS A 150 3.22 -1.35 2.80
C LYS A 150 3.51 -2.49 1.81
N ARG A 151 2.95 -3.67 2.04
CA ARG A 151 3.07 -4.82 1.14
C ARG A 151 2.43 -4.56 -0.22
N LEU A 152 1.20 -4.03 -0.25
CA LEU A 152 0.50 -3.71 -1.49
C LEU A 152 1.25 -2.66 -2.31
N THR A 153 1.78 -1.63 -1.64
CA THR A 153 2.63 -0.61 -2.26
C THR A 153 3.83 -1.24 -2.96
N LYS A 154 4.52 -2.17 -2.30
CA LYS A 154 5.66 -2.91 -2.90
C LYS A 154 5.23 -3.76 -4.10
N HIS A 155 4.07 -4.43 -4.05
CA HIS A 155 3.57 -5.20 -5.19
C HIS A 155 3.33 -4.30 -6.41
N LEU A 156 2.66 -3.16 -6.23
CA LEU A 156 2.38 -2.20 -7.30
C LEU A 156 3.65 -1.55 -7.85
N GLN A 157 4.63 -1.24 -6.99
CA GLN A 157 5.96 -0.78 -7.41
C GLN A 157 6.70 -1.85 -8.23
N GLY A 158 6.60 -3.13 -7.84
CA GLY A 158 7.16 -4.24 -8.61
C GLY A 158 6.52 -4.35 -10.00
N ILE A 159 5.19 -4.23 -10.09
CA ILE A 159 4.46 -4.20 -11.37
C ILE A 159 4.93 -3.01 -12.21
N LYS A 160 5.04 -1.82 -11.62
CA LYS A 160 5.56 -0.61 -12.30
C LYS A 160 6.96 -0.84 -12.86
N THR A 161 7.86 -1.43 -12.07
CA THR A 161 9.23 -1.75 -12.50
C THR A 161 9.24 -2.69 -13.71
N ILE A 162 8.43 -3.75 -13.71
CA ILE A 162 8.35 -4.67 -14.85
C ILE A 162 7.82 -3.95 -16.09
N LEU A 163 6.73 -3.21 -15.95
CA LEU A 163 6.13 -2.47 -17.06
C LEU A 163 7.08 -1.42 -17.63
N SER A 164 7.93 -0.80 -16.80
CA SER A 164 8.94 0.19 -17.24
C SER A 164 10.02 -0.34 -18.17
N GLN A 165 10.18 -1.67 -18.22
CA GLN A 165 11.09 -2.31 -19.17
C GLN A 165 10.54 -2.32 -20.60
N VAL A 166 9.21 -2.21 -20.73
CA VAL A 166 8.48 -2.21 -22.01
C VAL A 166 7.96 -0.81 -22.36
N HIS A 167 7.65 -0.01 -21.34
CA HIS A 167 7.11 1.34 -21.43
C HIS A 167 8.03 2.32 -20.68
N PRO A 168 9.07 2.88 -21.34
CA PRO A 168 10.07 3.74 -20.70
C PRO A 168 9.49 4.95 -19.97
N GLU A 169 8.31 5.42 -20.36
CA GLU A 169 7.51 6.46 -19.69
C GLU A 169 7.16 6.15 -18.22
N LEU A 170 7.33 4.90 -17.77
CA LEU A 170 7.11 4.47 -16.38
C LEU A 170 8.34 4.60 -15.47
N LYS A 171 9.48 5.04 -15.98
CA LYS A 171 10.72 5.16 -15.20
C LYS A 171 10.68 6.29 -14.17
N GLU A 172 9.71 7.20 -14.23
CA GLU A 172 9.60 8.28 -13.25
C GLU A 172 9.25 7.76 -11.86
N ASN A 173 10.17 7.98 -10.92
CA ASN A 173 9.93 7.79 -9.50
C ASN A 173 9.23 9.04 -8.96
N GLU A 174 7.91 8.96 -8.84
CA GLU A 174 7.17 10.00 -8.14
C GLU A 174 7.29 9.78 -6.62
N ASN A 175 7.82 10.79 -5.92
CA ASN A 175 7.83 10.82 -4.46
C ASN A 175 6.50 11.39 -3.99
N TYR A 176 5.69 10.55 -3.35
CA TYR A 176 4.38 10.95 -2.86
C TYR A 176 4.44 11.25 -1.37
N PRO A 177 4.02 12.46 -0.95
CA PRO A 177 4.06 12.83 0.46
C PRO A 177 3.13 11.89 1.24
N ALA A 178 3.64 11.38 2.36
CA ALA A 178 2.80 10.72 3.35
C ALA A 178 1.87 11.76 3.99
N TRP A 179 0.72 11.30 4.47
CA TRP A 179 -0.22 12.17 5.16
C TRP A 179 0.35 12.69 6.49
N SER A 180 0.21 14.01 6.70
CA SER A 180 0.78 14.75 7.82
C SER A 180 0.04 14.56 9.15
N GLY A 181 -1.22 14.14 9.13
CA GLY A 181 -2.04 14.02 10.35
C GLY A 181 -3.14 15.08 10.48
N GLU A 182 -3.07 16.17 9.71
CA GLU A 182 -4.12 17.19 9.63
C GLU A 182 -5.24 16.65 8.73
N PRO A 183 -6.50 16.47 9.18
CA PRO A 183 -7.25 17.25 10.18
C PRO A 183 -7.48 16.58 11.55
N TYR A 184 -6.93 15.39 11.83
CA TYR A 184 -7.24 14.63 13.06
C TYR A 184 -6.22 14.85 14.19
N VAL A 185 -5.65 16.06 14.28
CA VAL A 185 -4.65 16.41 15.31
C VAL A 185 -5.29 16.36 16.70
N GLN A 186 -4.55 15.83 17.69
CA GLN A 186 -4.84 15.73 19.12
C GLN A 186 -5.81 16.80 19.63
N GLN A 187 -7.09 16.45 19.70
CA GLN A 187 -8.10 17.29 20.31
C GLN A 187 -8.39 16.80 21.72
N SER A 188 -8.21 17.68 22.71
CA SER A 188 -8.38 17.38 24.14
C SER A 188 -9.79 16.95 24.55
N ARG A 189 -10.78 17.10 23.66
CA ARG A 189 -12.17 16.67 23.90
C ARG A 189 -12.41 15.29 23.30
N ARG A 190 -12.62 14.29 24.16
CA ARG A 190 -12.91 12.88 23.81
C ARG A 190 -13.90 12.72 22.64
N GLY A 191 -15.00 13.46 22.63
CA GLY A 191 -15.99 13.38 21.55
C GLY A 191 -15.49 13.84 20.17
N ILE A 192 -14.54 14.80 20.12
CA ILE A 192 -13.93 15.23 18.86
C ILE A 192 -12.85 14.25 18.41
N GLN A 193 -12.07 13.72 19.36
CA GLN A 193 -11.08 12.67 19.11
C GLN A 193 -11.74 11.40 18.52
N LEU A 194 -12.85 10.92 19.11
CA LEU A 194 -13.59 9.77 18.59
C LEU A 194 -14.17 10.04 17.19
N PHE A 195 -14.73 11.23 16.95
CA PHE A 195 -15.19 11.60 15.62
C PHE A 195 -14.06 11.69 14.59
N GLY A 196 -12.88 12.15 15.03
CA GLY A 196 -11.67 12.17 14.21
C GLY A 196 -11.22 10.76 13.82
N LEU A 197 -11.19 9.82 14.77
CA LEU A 197 -10.88 8.41 14.52
C LEU A 197 -11.92 7.74 13.61
N HIS A 198 -13.22 7.97 13.84
CA HIS A 198 -14.29 7.53 12.93
C HIS A 198 -14.02 8.00 11.50
N SER A 199 -13.77 9.30 11.35
CA SER A 199 -13.50 9.91 10.05
C SER A 199 -12.23 9.35 9.38
N LEU A 200 -11.20 9.04 10.16
CA LEU A 200 -9.98 8.39 9.68
C LEU A 200 -10.26 6.98 9.16
N PHE A 201 -10.99 6.16 9.93
CA PHE A 201 -11.34 4.79 9.53
C PHE A 201 -12.31 4.76 8.35
N PHE A 202 -13.24 5.69 8.29
CA PHE A 202 -14.13 5.90 7.15
C PHE A 202 -13.33 6.19 5.87
N CYS A 203 -12.39 7.13 5.95
CA CYS A 203 -11.53 7.46 4.81
C CYS A 203 -10.63 6.30 4.39
N LEU A 204 -10.07 5.57 5.37
CA LEU A 204 -9.26 4.39 5.10
C LEU A 204 -10.06 3.32 4.34
N HIS A 205 -11.27 3.04 4.80
CA HIS A 205 -12.16 2.08 4.16
C HIS A 205 -12.54 2.54 2.74
N SER A 206 -12.97 3.78 2.58
CA SER A 206 -13.34 4.35 1.27
C SER A 206 -12.18 4.28 0.28
N ASP A 207 -10.95 4.56 0.70
CA ASP A 207 -9.78 4.48 -0.16
C ASP A 207 -9.34 3.05 -0.43
N ALA A 208 -9.46 2.15 0.55
CA ALA A 208 -9.16 0.73 0.36
C ALA A 208 -10.11 0.09 -0.68
N GLN A 209 -11.39 0.45 -0.67
CA GLN A 209 -12.35 0.06 -1.70
C GLN A 209 -11.94 0.58 -3.08
N LYS A 210 -11.62 1.88 -3.20
CA LYS A 210 -11.14 2.46 -4.46
C LYS A 210 -9.88 1.74 -4.98
N VAL A 211 -8.90 1.51 -4.11
CA VAL A 211 -7.67 0.80 -4.47
C VAL A 211 -7.98 -0.63 -4.94
N SER A 212 -8.89 -1.34 -4.28
CA SER A 212 -9.31 -2.68 -4.70
C SER A 212 -9.93 -2.66 -6.10
N ASP A 213 -10.83 -1.70 -6.37
CA ASP A 213 -11.41 -1.51 -7.70
C ASP A 213 -10.33 -1.18 -8.74
N PHE A 214 -9.39 -0.29 -8.42
CA PHE A 214 -8.34 0.11 -9.37
C PHE A 214 -7.40 -1.03 -9.68
N VAL A 215 -7.02 -1.84 -8.67
CA VAL A 215 -6.22 -3.06 -8.89
C VAL A 215 -6.95 -4.03 -9.81
N SER A 216 -8.26 -4.21 -9.62
CA SER A 216 -9.08 -5.04 -10.50
C SER A 216 -9.08 -4.50 -11.94
N ILE A 217 -9.31 -3.20 -12.13
CA ILE A 217 -9.26 -2.55 -13.46
C ILE A 217 -7.87 -2.71 -14.10
N LEU A 218 -6.80 -2.44 -13.36
CA LEU A 218 -5.42 -2.58 -13.82
C LEU A 218 -5.13 -4.01 -14.29
N ARG A 219 -5.58 -5.01 -13.53
CA ARG A 219 -5.44 -6.41 -13.93
C ARG A 219 -6.11 -6.68 -15.28
N HIS A 220 -7.35 -6.21 -15.47
CA HIS A 220 -8.07 -6.38 -16.75
C HIS A 220 -7.41 -5.63 -17.91
N GLN A 221 -6.83 -4.45 -17.66
CA GLN A 221 -6.17 -3.64 -18.70
C GLN A 221 -4.80 -4.19 -19.09
N ILE A 222 -4.05 -4.78 -18.15
CA ILE A 222 -2.64 -5.16 -18.34
C ILE A 222 -2.47 -6.66 -18.62
N VAL A 223 -3.31 -7.51 -18.03
CA VAL A 223 -3.26 -8.96 -18.22
C VAL A 223 -4.34 -9.36 -19.23
N PRO A 224 -3.97 -9.83 -20.44
CA PRO A 224 -4.94 -10.30 -21.41
C PRO A 224 -5.81 -11.42 -20.84
N ASN A 225 -7.13 -11.28 -20.97
CA ASN A 225 -8.06 -12.39 -20.76
C ASN A 225 -7.77 -13.42 -21.87
N LYS A 226 -7.35 -14.62 -21.49
CA LYS A 226 -7.30 -15.76 -22.41
C LYS A 226 -8.70 -16.32 -22.60
#